data_AF-A0A520JFM5-F1
#
_entry.id   AF-A0A520JFM5-F1
#
_cell.length_a   1.000
_cell.length_b   1.000
_cell.length_c   1.000
_cell.angle_alpha   90.00
_cell.angle_beta   90.00
_cell.angle_gamma   90.00
#
_symmetry.space_group_name_H-M   'P 1'
#
loop_
_entity.id
_entity.type
_entity.pdbx_description
1 polymer ?
#
loop_
_entity_poly.entity_id
_entity_poly.type
_entity_poly.pdbx_seq_one_letter_code
_entity_poly.pdbx_strand_id
1 'polypeptide(L)'
;VEGRVVAVDRDAETGFIEAVRLEGDRRIEGELFVDCSGFRSLLLGETLDVPFTSWKQWLPCDRAWAVPSARQGPLTPYTRATADTAGWRWRIPLQHRVGNGYVYSSAHIDDDDAKQALLAGLDGAAQGEPRQLRFEAGRRERLWDRNCVAIGLAGGFLEPLESTSIHLIQSGITRLMSLFPDRGFGSAERDEYNRVMLREYEQVRDFIILHYHATERSDSPFWDHCRTMTVPESLLAKLGLWSGRARVFREQGELFTPDSWIAVLLGQGVRPDSFDPLTAGLPPSETARFMAHIRDMIDKTAAAMPMHEDFIAQHCAAPSRRSA
;
A
#
# COMPACT_ATOMS: atom_id res chain seq x y z
N VAL A 1 -6.81 -27.35 6.63
CA VAL A 1 -6.82 -27.97 7.98
C VAL A 1 -7.02 -26.85 8.98
N GLU A 2 -7.92 -27.01 9.95
CA GLU A 2 -8.11 -26.04 11.04
C GLU A 2 -7.15 -26.38 12.20
N GLY A 3 -6.59 -25.37 12.84
CA GLY A 3 -5.61 -25.50 13.92
C GLY A 3 -4.52 -24.43 13.89
N ARG A 4 -3.90 -24.17 15.04
CA ARG A 4 -2.81 -23.20 15.21
C ARG A 4 -1.45 -23.89 15.08
N VAL A 5 -0.55 -23.31 14.30
CA VAL A 5 0.85 -23.79 14.21
C VAL A 5 1.61 -23.41 15.49
N VAL A 6 2.24 -24.42 16.11
CA VAL A 6 3.02 -24.29 17.36
C VAL A 6 4.51 -24.53 17.17
N ALA A 7 4.91 -25.28 16.14
CA ALA A 7 6.31 -25.52 15.80
C ALA A 7 6.47 -25.80 14.31
N VAL A 8 7.70 -25.67 13.82
CA VAL A 8 8.06 -25.90 12.42
C VAL A 8 9.31 -26.79 12.40
N ASP A 9 9.22 -27.90 11.68
CA ASP A 9 10.31 -28.85 11.52
C ASP A 9 11.18 -28.42 10.34
N ARG A 10 12.50 -28.48 10.51
CA ARG A 10 13.49 -28.17 9.47
C ARG A 10 14.41 -29.36 9.27
N ASP A 11 14.73 -29.63 8.02
CA ASP A 11 15.81 -30.55 7.68
C ASP A 11 17.15 -29.98 8.17
N ALA A 12 18.02 -30.80 8.75
CA ALA A 12 19.24 -30.32 9.39
C ALA A 12 20.34 -29.93 8.38
N GLU A 13 20.34 -30.52 7.19
CA GLU A 13 21.40 -30.35 6.19
C GLU A 13 21.08 -29.23 5.19
N THR A 14 19.90 -29.30 4.56
CA THR A 14 19.40 -28.32 3.59
C THR A 14 18.76 -27.12 4.30
N GLY A 15 18.25 -27.36 5.51
CA GLY A 15 17.51 -26.35 6.25
C GLY A 15 16.14 -26.00 5.64
N PHE A 16 15.61 -26.85 4.76
CA PHE A 16 14.26 -26.76 4.23
C PHE A 16 13.24 -26.97 5.35
N ILE A 17 12.07 -26.35 5.23
CA ILE A 17 10.94 -26.68 6.09
C ILE A 17 10.40 -28.04 5.65
N GLU A 18 10.25 -28.98 6.58
CA GLU A 18 9.69 -30.31 6.27
C GLU A 18 8.21 -30.38 6.63
N ALA A 19 7.82 -29.75 7.73
CA ALA A 19 6.47 -29.80 8.24
C ALA A 19 6.14 -28.64 9.19
N VAL A 20 4.84 -28.35 9.33
CA VAL A 20 4.31 -27.55 10.44
C VAL A 20 3.61 -28.47 11.44
N ARG A 21 3.82 -28.22 12.73
CA ARG A 21 3.12 -28.90 13.83
C ARG A 21 2.00 -28.02 14.35
N LEU A 22 0.79 -28.55 14.40
CA LEU A 22 -0.38 -27.89 14.96
C LEU A 22 -0.56 -28.25 16.45
N GLU A 23 -1.34 -27.45 17.17
CA GLU A 23 -1.88 -27.85 18.48
C GLU A 23 -2.54 -29.23 18.39
N GLY A 24 -2.30 -30.10 19.38
CA GLY A 24 -2.81 -31.48 19.39
C GLY A 24 -1.99 -32.49 18.59
N ASP A 25 -0.66 -32.32 18.53
CA ASP A 25 0.34 -33.24 17.94
C ASP A 25 0.18 -33.56 16.44
N ARG A 26 -0.66 -32.82 15.72
CA ARG A 26 -0.84 -33.03 14.28
C ARG A 26 0.33 -32.43 13.49
N ARG A 27 1.02 -33.25 12.71
CA ARG A 27 2.09 -32.84 11.79
C ARG A 27 1.57 -32.76 10.36
N ILE A 28 1.85 -31.66 9.66
CA ILE A 28 1.50 -31.45 8.26
C ILE A 28 2.79 -31.26 7.46
N GLU A 29 3.13 -32.27 6.67
CA GLU A 29 4.25 -32.23 5.73
C GLU A 29 3.92 -31.41 4.49
N GLY A 30 4.97 -30.89 3.84
CA GLY A 30 4.85 -30.16 2.60
C GLY A 30 6.19 -30.06 1.89
N GLU A 31 6.15 -29.76 0.59
CA GLU A 31 7.35 -29.53 -0.21
C GLU A 31 7.64 -28.04 -0.33
N LEU A 32 6.63 -27.25 -0.70
CA LEU A 32 6.66 -25.79 -0.73
C LEU A 32 5.75 -25.25 0.37
N PHE A 33 6.27 -24.30 1.14
CA PHE A 33 5.52 -23.58 2.18
C PHE A 33 5.27 -22.13 1.75
N VAL A 34 4.03 -21.67 1.89
CA VAL A 34 3.68 -20.27 1.64
C VAL A 34 3.37 -19.60 2.98
N ASP A 35 4.22 -18.67 3.40
CA ASP A 35 4.04 -17.92 4.64
C ASP A 35 3.02 -16.80 4.44
N CYS A 36 1.80 -17.06 4.92
CA CYS A 36 0.71 -16.09 5.01
C CYS A 36 0.37 -15.75 6.48
N SER A 37 1.31 -15.93 7.41
CA SER A 37 1.07 -15.85 8.86
C SER A 37 0.94 -14.43 9.43
N GLY A 38 0.83 -13.42 8.57
CA GLY A 38 0.71 -12.03 8.98
C GLY A 38 2.07 -11.42 9.37
N PHE A 39 2.04 -10.35 10.16
CA PHE A 39 3.25 -9.69 10.69
C PHE A 39 4.18 -10.62 11.47
N ARG A 40 3.66 -11.76 11.95
CA ARG A 40 4.44 -12.77 12.64
C ARG A 40 5.56 -13.33 11.77
N SER A 41 5.31 -13.51 10.46
CA SER A 41 6.28 -14.12 9.53
C SER A 41 6.86 -15.41 10.11
N LEU A 42 5.96 -16.29 10.58
CA LEU A 42 6.29 -17.48 11.35
C LEU A 42 7.28 -18.40 10.62
N LEU A 43 7.13 -18.56 9.31
CA LEU A 43 7.96 -19.47 8.54
C LEU A 43 9.20 -18.74 8.02
N LEU A 44 9.01 -17.61 7.34
CA LEU A 44 10.13 -16.93 6.69
C LEU A 44 11.00 -16.16 7.72
N GLY A 45 10.38 -15.44 8.63
CA GLY A 45 11.05 -14.64 9.65
C GLY A 45 11.49 -15.43 10.87
N GLU A 46 10.55 -16.04 11.60
CA GLU A 46 10.84 -16.75 12.86
C GLU A 46 11.56 -18.09 12.62
N THR A 47 11.23 -18.83 11.56
CA THR A 47 11.78 -20.18 11.34
C THR A 47 13.03 -20.18 10.44
N LEU A 48 13.05 -19.39 9.37
CA LEU A 48 14.18 -19.33 8.42
C LEU A 48 15.13 -18.15 8.66
N ASP A 49 14.88 -17.36 9.71
CA ASP A 49 15.74 -16.26 10.15
C ASP A 49 16.00 -15.19 9.06
N VAL A 50 15.06 -14.99 8.13
CA VAL A 50 15.22 -13.97 7.09
C VAL A 50 15.06 -12.57 7.72
N PRO A 51 16.08 -11.69 7.64
CA PRO A 51 16.03 -10.39 8.29
C PRO A 51 14.94 -9.48 7.74
N PHE A 52 14.50 -8.52 8.56
CA PHE A 52 13.57 -7.46 8.19
C PHE A 52 14.31 -6.13 8.05
N THR A 53 14.16 -5.48 6.90
CA THR A 53 14.67 -4.14 6.63
C THR A 53 13.60 -3.12 6.96
N SER A 54 13.82 -2.35 8.03
CA SER A 54 12.97 -1.24 8.43
C SER A 54 13.07 -0.06 7.48
N TRP A 55 11.93 0.58 7.21
CA TRP A 55 11.83 1.87 6.52
C TRP A 55 11.26 2.98 7.41
N LYS A 56 11.25 2.77 8.73
CA LYS A 56 10.70 3.71 9.72
C LYS A 56 11.31 5.11 9.63
N GLN A 57 12.56 5.23 9.16
CA GLN A 57 13.23 6.50 8.93
C GLN A 57 12.60 7.37 7.84
N TRP A 58 11.80 6.78 6.94
CA TRP A 58 11.09 7.50 5.87
C TRP A 58 9.57 7.43 6.01
N LEU A 59 9.06 6.38 6.62
CA LEU A 59 7.64 6.12 6.85
C LEU A 59 7.41 6.00 8.37
N PRO A 60 7.23 7.14 9.07
CA PRO A 60 7.28 7.20 10.54
C PRO A 60 6.03 6.67 11.24
N CYS A 61 4.95 6.41 10.51
CA CYS A 61 3.72 5.82 11.06
C CYS A 61 3.95 4.35 11.44
N ASP A 62 3.53 3.98 12.65
CA ASP A 62 3.73 2.64 13.22
C ASP A 62 2.48 2.07 13.91
N ARG A 63 1.38 2.82 13.88
CA ARG A 63 0.10 2.44 14.48
C ARG A 63 -1.07 2.84 13.64
N ALA A 64 -2.18 2.14 13.84
CA ALA A 64 -3.47 2.57 13.34
C ALA A 64 -4.60 2.27 14.31
N TRP A 65 -5.58 3.15 14.36
CA TRP A 65 -6.92 2.82 14.85
C TRP A 65 -7.84 2.56 13.67
N ALA A 66 -8.69 1.54 13.75
CA ALA A 66 -9.69 1.23 12.73
C ALA A 66 -11.06 1.01 13.35
N VAL A 67 -12.09 1.61 12.77
CA VAL A 67 -13.49 1.43 13.20
C VAL A 67 -14.46 1.61 12.03
N PRO A 68 -15.43 0.69 11.84
CA PRO A 68 -16.52 0.94 10.90
C PRO A 68 -17.48 1.99 11.47
N SER A 69 -18.14 2.76 10.61
CA SER A 69 -19.23 3.66 10.99
C SER A 69 -20.46 3.46 10.12
N ALA A 70 -21.60 3.87 10.65
CA ALA A 70 -22.83 3.98 9.87
C ALA A 70 -22.61 4.91 8.68
N ARG A 71 -23.14 4.51 7.51
CA ARG A 71 -23.12 5.35 6.32
C ARG A 71 -24.02 6.56 6.55
N GLN A 72 -23.50 7.74 6.27
CA GLN A 72 -24.28 8.97 6.16
C GLN A 72 -24.01 9.63 4.81
N GLY A 73 -25.05 10.20 4.20
CA GLY A 73 -24.96 10.82 2.88
C GLY A 73 -24.75 9.83 1.72
N PRO A 74 -24.50 10.36 0.51
CA PRO A 74 -24.34 9.57 -0.71
C PRO A 74 -23.01 8.81 -0.75
N LEU A 75 -22.98 7.67 -1.45
CA LEU A 75 -21.74 6.93 -1.73
C LEU A 75 -20.79 7.75 -2.61
N THR A 76 -19.54 7.89 -2.16
CA THR A 76 -18.46 8.51 -2.93
C THR A 76 -17.70 7.44 -3.74
N PRO A 77 -17.36 7.68 -5.02
CA PRO A 77 -16.64 6.72 -5.86
C PRO A 77 -15.11 6.77 -5.66
N TYR A 78 -14.65 7.08 -4.44
CA TYR A 78 -13.24 7.23 -4.12
C TYR A 78 -12.96 6.91 -2.64
N THR A 79 -11.74 6.46 -2.38
CA THR A 79 -11.14 6.46 -1.04
C THR A 79 -10.70 7.88 -0.70
N ARG A 80 -10.97 8.34 0.53
CA ARG A 80 -10.46 9.63 1.01
C ARG A 80 -9.31 9.37 1.98
N ALA A 81 -8.14 9.90 1.67
CA ALA A 81 -7.01 10.03 2.58
C ALA A 81 -6.94 11.49 3.05
N THR A 82 -6.98 11.72 4.35
CA THR A 82 -6.97 13.07 4.95
C THR A 82 -5.79 13.20 5.88
N ALA A 83 -4.81 14.02 5.50
CA ALA A 83 -3.66 14.36 6.35
C ALA A 83 -4.13 15.01 7.66
N ASP A 84 -3.50 14.60 8.76
CA ASP A 84 -3.77 15.06 10.12
C ASP A 84 -2.46 15.42 10.83
N THR A 85 -2.51 15.88 12.08
CA THR A 85 -1.33 16.44 12.79
C THR A 85 -0.16 15.47 12.89
N ALA A 86 -0.39 14.16 12.98
CA ALA A 86 0.65 13.14 13.22
C ALA A 86 0.50 11.89 12.33
N GLY A 87 -0.10 12.06 11.15
CA GLY A 87 -0.37 10.98 10.19
C GLY A 87 -1.52 11.33 9.25
N TRP A 88 -2.38 10.36 8.95
CA TRP A 88 -3.53 10.56 8.08
C TRP A 88 -4.67 9.58 8.34
N ARG A 89 -5.88 9.98 7.99
CA ARG A 89 -7.10 9.18 8.14
C ARG A 89 -7.57 8.65 6.80
N TRP A 90 -7.97 7.37 6.77
CA TRP A 90 -8.67 6.80 5.63
C TRP A 90 -10.18 6.80 5.86
N ARG A 91 -10.91 6.92 4.76
CA ARG A 91 -12.35 6.67 4.67
C ARG A 91 -12.65 5.89 3.39
N ILE A 92 -13.21 4.70 3.55
CA ILE A 92 -13.51 3.76 2.47
C ILE A 92 -15.01 3.44 2.49
N PRO A 93 -15.81 3.96 1.56
CA PRO A 93 -17.23 3.66 1.49
C PRO A 93 -17.46 2.21 1.03
N LEU A 94 -18.26 1.45 1.78
CA LEU A 94 -18.84 0.18 1.36
C LEU A 94 -20.36 0.36 1.20
N GLN A 95 -21.04 -0.62 0.60
CA GLN A 95 -22.47 -0.49 0.32
C GLN A 95 -23.33 -0.22 1.57
N HIS A 96 -22.98 -0.81 2.72
CA HIS A 96 -23.80 -0.76 3.95
C HIS A 96 -23.13 -0.08 5.15
N ARG A 97 -21.85 0.30 5.04
CA ARG A 97 -21.07 0.94 6.11
C ARG A 97 -19.88 1.69 5.53
N VAL A 98 -19.21 2.50 6.33
CA VAL A 98 -17.94 3.14 5.96
C VAL A 98 -16.82 2.55 6.81
N GLY A 99 -15.72 2.15 6.18
CA GLY A 99 -14.49 1.78 6.89
C GLY A 99 -13.65 3.02 7.15
N ASN A 100 -13.28 3.26 8.41
CA ASN A 100 -12.49 4.42 8.80
C ASN A 100 -11.27 3.97 9.60
N GLY A 101 -10.23 4.78 9.54
CA GLY A 101 -9.11 4.63 10.45
C GLY A 101 -8.17 5.81 10.41
N TYR A 102 -7.28 5.84 11.38
CA TYR A 102 -6.22 6.82 11.51
C TYR A 102 -4.90 6.06 11.58
N VAL A 103 -4.04 6.24 10.57
CA VAL A 103 -2.65 5.82 10.56
C VAL A 103 -1.81 6.94 11.17
N TYR A 104 -1.04 6.64 12.21
CA TYR A 104 -0.31 7.66 12.98
C TYR A 104 1.06 7.17 13.45
N SER A 105 1.93 8.14 13.77
CA SER A 105 3.23 7.90 14.38
C SER A 105 3.15 8.02 15.89
N SER A 106 3.45 6.93 16.60
CA SER A 106 3.45 6.93 18.08
C SER A 106 4.54 7.79 18.72
N ALA A 107 5.49 8.29 17.92
CA ALA A 107 6.46 9.30 18.37
C ALA A 107 5.87 10.74 18.40
N HIS A 108 4.69 10.96 17.81
CA HIS A 108 4.14 12.30 17.57
C HIS A 108 2.73 12.52 18.13
N ILE A 109 1.99 11.45 18.42
CA ILE A 109 0.67 11.49 19.07
C ILE A 109 0.49 10.21 19.90
N ASP A 110 -0.16 10.31 21.06
CA ASP A 110 -0.50 9.14 21.86
C ASP A 110 -1.72 8.39 21.33
N ASP A 111 -1.92 7.18 21.86
CA ASP A 111 -2.96 6.27 21.39
C ASP A 111 -4.38 6.78 21.69
N ASP A 112 -4.59 7.47 22.80
CA ASP A 112 -5.91 7.94 23.21
C ASP A 112 -6.31 9.17 22.39
N ASP A 113 -5.41 10.13 22.21
CA ASP A 113 -5.61 11.31 21.38
C ASP A 113 -5.86 10.92 19.91
N ALA A 114 -5.10 9.96 19.37
CA ALA A 114 -5.35 9.42 18.04
C ALA A 114 -6.73 8.74 17.94
N LYS A 115 -7.15 8.00 18.97
CA LYS A 115 -8.49 7.38 19.01
C LYS A 115 -9.59 8.44 19.01
N GLN A 116 -9.45 9.50 19.81
CA GLN A 116 -10.41 10.60 19.86
C GLN A 116 -10.49 11.33 18.52
N ALA A 117 -9.36 11.64 17.89
CA ALA A 117 -9.30 12.27 16.57
C ALA A 117 -9.99 11.42 15.47
N LEU A 118 -9.82 10.09 15.52
CA LEU A 118 -10.55 9.18 14.63
C LEU A 118 -12.06 9.27 14.86
N LEU A 119 -12.52 9.14 16.11
CA LEU A 119 -13.94 9.14 16.46
C LEU A 119 -14.63 10.47 16.13
N ALA A 120 -13.96 11.59 16.38
CA ALA A 120 -14.46 12.92 16.02
C ALA A 120 -14.57 13.13 14.49
N GLY A 121 -13.82 12.35 13.71
CA GLY A 121 -13.80 12.42 12.24
C GLY A 121 -14.82 11.55 11.52
N LEU A 122 -15.62 10.76 12.23
CA LEU A 122 -16.58 9.85 11.60
C LEU A 122 -17.79 10.62 11.06
N ASP A 123 -18.21 10.29 9.84
CA ASP A 123 -19.45 10.84 9.27
C ASP A 123 -20.70 10.36 10.02
N GLY A 124 -20.62 9.27 10.78
CA GLY A 124 -21.76 8.67 11.48
C GLY A 124 -21.33 7.82 12.67
N ALA A 125 -22.31 7.30 13.42
CA ALA A 125 -22.05 6.52 14.62
C ALA A 125 -21.12 5.33 14.36
N ALA A 126 -20.14 5.13 15.23
CA ALA A 126 -19.26 3.97 15.20
C ALA A 126 -20.08 2.67 15.34
N GLN A 127 -19.71 1.64 14.57
CA GLN A 127 -20.35 0.33 14.53
C GLN A 127 -19.46 -0.74 15.18
N GLY A 128 -19.11 -0.51 16.45
CA GLY A 128 -18.26 -1.38 17.25
C GLY A 128 -17.08 -0.62 17.87
N GLU A 129 -16.30 -1.34 18.67
CA GLU A 129 -15.11 -0.78 19.33
C GLU A 129 -13.96 -0.56 18.33
N PRO A 130 -13.30 0.62 18.35
CA PRO A 130 -12.08 0.83 17.60
C PRO A 130 -11.03 -0.23 17.93
N ARG A 131 -10.36 -0.75 16.91
CA ARG A 131 -9.28 -1.73 17.05
C ARG A 131 -7.95 -1.09 16.75
N GLN A 132 -6.99 -1.28 17.64
CA GLN A 132 -5.63 -0.82 17.42
C GLN A 132 -4.85 -1.85 16.63
N LEU A 133 -4.03 -1.37 15.70
CA LEU A 133 -3.02 -2.14 15.00
C LEU A 133 -1.67 -1.49 15.25
N ARG A 134 -0.64 -2.35 15.36
CA ARG A 134 0.77 -1.93 15.39
C ARG A 134 1.47 -2.57 14.21
N PHE A 135 2.33 -1.82 13.56
CA PHE A 135 3.05 -2.28 12.39
C PHE A 135 4.37 -1.53 12.26
N GLU A 136 5.20 -2.02 11.36
CA GLU A 136 6.41 -1.32 10.94
C GLU A 136 6.49 -1.35 9.42
N ALA A 137 6.72 -0.20 8.80
CA ALA A 137 6.93 -0.14 7.37
C ALA A 137 8.28 -0.76 7.00
N GLY A 138 8.29 -1.65 6.02
CA GLY A 138 9.49 -2.38 5.63
C GLY A 138 9.19 -3.68 4.91
N ARG A 139 10.25 -4.45 4.65
CA ARG A 139 10.14 -5.76 4.02
C ARG A 139 11.23 -6.70 4.51
N ARG A 140 11.04 -7.99 4.29
CA ARG A 140 12.09 -9.00 4.44
C ARG A 140 13.16 -8.79 3.38
N GLU A 141 14.40 -9.16 3.71
CA GLU A 141 15.53 -9.07 2.78
C GLU A 141 15.38 -10.00 1.58
N ARG A 142 14.70 -11.13 1.77
CA ARG A 142 14.26 -12.08 0.74
C ARG A 142 12.80 -12.41 0.99
N LEU A 143 12.02 -12.56 -0.07
CA LEU A 143 10.61 -12.98 0.00
C LEU A 143 10.43 -14.46 -0.38
N TRP A 144 11.45 -15.06 -0.99
CA TRP A 144 11.59 -16.50 -1.16
C TRP A 144 12.95 -16.94 -0.64
N ASP A 145 12.95 -17.79 0.39
CA ASP A 145 14.14 -18.45 0.93
C ASP A 145 13.91 -19.96 1.01
N ARG A 146 14.85 -20.75 0.48
CA ARG A 146 14.74 -22.22 0.38
C ARG A 146 13.39 -22.66 -0.22
N ASN A 147 12.62 -23.46 0.49
CA ASN A 147 11.30 -23.94 0.08
C ASN A 147 10.15 -23.14 0.71
N CYS A 148 10.39 -21.88 1.12
CA CYS A 148 9.41 -21.00 1.72
C CYS A 148 9.27 -19.68 0.96
N VAL A 149 8.04 -19.29 0.65
CA VAL A 149 7.69 -18.02 0.00
C VAL A 149 6.76 -17.22 0.89
N ALA A 150 7.11 -15.99 1.26
CA ALA A 150 6.21 -15.12 1.99
C ALA A 150 5.29 -14.34 1.06
N ILE A 151 4.01 -14.30 1.40
CA ILE A 151 2.97 -13.56 0.68
C ILE A 151 2.17 -12.72 1.68
N GLY A 152 2.00 -11.43 1.35
CA GLY A 152 1.36 -10.46 2.24
C GLY A 152 2.26 -10.03 3.40
N LEU A 153 1.65 -9.81 4.57
CA LEU A 153 2.31 -9.17 5.71
C LEU A 153 3.51 -9.95 6.27
N ALA A 154 3.63 -11.25 5.95
CA ALA A 154 4.79 -12.04 6.32
C ALA A 154 6.06 -11.64 5.56
N GLY A 155 5.90 -11.07 4.35
CA GLY A 155 6.99 -10.62 3.51
C GLY A 155 7.32 -9.14 3.68
N GLY A 156 6.33 -8.30 3.98
CA GLY A 156 6.52 -6.88 4.21
C GLY A 156 5.21 -6.13 4.35
N PHE A 157 5.31 -4.87 4.74
CA PHE A 157 4.17 -3.99 4.90
C PHE A 157 4.54 -2.55 4.56
N LEU A 158 3.65 -1.88 3.85
CA LEU A 158 3.58 -0.43 3.77
C LEU A 158 2.16 -0.02 4.13
N GLU A 159 2.03 1.16 4.72
CA GLU A 159 0.74 1.74 5.06
C GLU A 159 -0.18 1.90 3.83
N PRO A 160 -1.51 1.81 4.00
CA PRO A 160 -2.45 1.68 2.89
C PRO A 160 -2.78 3.00 2.18
N LEU A 161 -1.85 3.97 2.15
CA LEU A 161 -2.08 5.30 1.57
C LEU A 161 -2.47 5.24 0.09
N GLU A 162 -1.86 4.29 -0.64
CA GLU A 162 -2.10 4.04 -2.07
C GLU A 162 -2.74 2.67 -2.34
N SER A 163 -3.42 2.08 -1.33
CA SER A 163 -4.17 0.81 -1.46
C SER A 163 -3.36 -0.38 -2.02
N THR A 164 -2.05 -0.45 -1.72
CA THR A 164 -1.11 -1.36 -2.40
C THR A 164 -1.01 -2.77 -1.82
N SER A 165 -1.49 -3.03 -0.60
CA SER A 165 -1.23 -4.32 0.09
C SER A 165 -1.80 -5.53 -0.66
N ILE A 166 -3.03 -5.45 -1.17
CA ILE A 166 -3.65 -6.55 -1.93
C ILE A 166 -2.98 -6.71 -3.29
N HIS A 167 -2.54 -5.61 -3.91
CA HIS A 167 -1.77 -5.67 -5.15
C HIS A 167 -0.47 -6.45 -4.98
N LEU A 168 0.30 -6.16 -3.93
CA LEU A 168 1.56 -6.87 -3.64
C LEU A 168 1.34 -8.36 -3.34
N ILE A 169 0.22 -8.71 -2.70
CA ILE A 169 -0.20 -10.11 -2.54
C ILE A 169 -0.44 -10.77 -3.90
N GLN A 170 -1.21 -10.14 -4.78
CA GLN A 170 -1.50 -10.66 -6.11
C GLN A 170 -0.23 -10.79 -6.97
N SER A 171 0.66 -9.80 -6.91
CA SER A 171 1.96 -9.82 -7.61
C SER A 171 2.81 -11.01 -7.14
N GLY A 172 2.93 -11.21 -5.82
CA GLY A 172 3.64 -12.35 -5.24
C GLY A 172 3.07 -13.70 -5.69
N ILE A 173 1.74 -13.87 -5.64
CA ILE A 173 1.07 -15.10 -6.12
C ILE A 173 1.35 -15.32 -7.62
N THR A 174 1.16 -14.30 -8.45
CA THR A 174 1.31 -14.41 -9.91
C THR A 174 2.74 -14.77 -10.32
N ARG A 175 3.73 -14.17 -9.65
CA ARG A 175 5.14 -14.44 -9.90
C ARG A 175 5.55 -15.82 -9.40
N LEU A 176 5.06 -16.24 -8.23
CA LEU A 176 5.28 -17.61 -7.76
C LEU A 176 4.72 -18.64 -8.75
N MET A 177 3.54 -18.39 -9.33
CA MET A 177 2.97 -19.26 -10.35
C MET A 177 3.80 -19.28 -11.65
N SER A 178 4.40 -18.15 -12.02
CA SER A 178 5.24 -18.04 -13.23
C SER A 178 6.62 -18.67 -13.05
N LEU A 179 7.11 -18.72 -11.81
CA LEU A 179 8.39 -19.28 -11.40
C LEU A 179 8.19 -20.55 -10.56
N PHE A 180 7.09 -21.28 -10.80
CA PHE A 180 6.68 -22.37 -9.91
C PHE A 180 7.77 -23.46 -9.88
N PRO A 181 8.28 -23.83 -8.70
CA PRO A 181 9.49 -24.64 -8.60
C PRO A 181 9.18 -26.13 -8.74
N ASP A 182 10.21 -26.91 -9.05
CA ASP A 182 10.24 -28.33 -8.69
C ASP A 182 10.77 -28.51 -7.25
N ARG A 183 10.93 -29.76 -6.80
CA ARG A 183 11.45 -30.07 -5.45
C ARG A 183 12.92 -29.69 -5.23
N GLY A 184 13.64 -29.29 -6.28
CA GLY A 184 15.01 -28.81 -6.20
C GLY A 184 15.11 -27.35 -5.74
N PHE A 185 14.02 -26.57 -5.84
CA PHE A 185 13.99 -25.15 -5.47
C PHE A 185 15.21 -24.39 -5.99
N GLY A 186 15.40 -24.41 -7.31
CA GLY A 186 16.51 -23.77 -8.01
C GLY A 186 16.77 -22.34 -7.53
N SER A 187 18.05 -21.95 -7.43
CA SER A 187 18.39 -20.58 -7.01
C SER A 187 17.98 -19.56 -8.07
N ALA A 188 17.99 -19.92 -9.36
CA ALA A 188 17.65 -19.00 -10.44
C ALA A 188 16.22 -18.43 -10.31
N GLU A 189 15.23 -19.29 -10.07
CA GLU A 189 13.84 -18.90 -9.91
C GLU A 189 13.65 -18.07 -8.63
N ARG A 190 14.31 -18.46 -7.54
CA ARG A 190 14.27 -17.74 -6.26
C ARG A 190 14.89 -16.35 -6.35
N ASP A 191 16.06 -16.26 -6.98
CA ASP A 191 16.79 -15.02 -7.14
C ASP A 191 16.01 -14.05 -8.04
N GLU A 192 15.38 -14.56 -9.12
CA GLU A 192 14.54 -13.73 -9.97
C GLU A 192 13.25 -13.28 -9.26
N TYR A 193 12.58 -14.17 -8.52
CA TYR A 193 11.41 -13.80 -7.72
C TYR A 193 11.76 -12.69 -6.73
N ASN A 194 12.85 -12.86 -5.98
CA ASN A 194 13.35 -11.86 -5.04
C ASN A 194 13.68 -10.56 -5.78
N ARG A 195 14.53 -10.59 -6.81
CA ARG A 195 14.94 -9.40 -7.55
C ARG A 195 13.75 -8.55 -7.99
N VAL A 196 12.72 -9.17 -8.54
CA VAL A 196 11.57 -8.41 -9.04
C VAL A 196 10.64 -7.95 -7.92
N MET A 197 10.31 -8.81 -6.95
CA MET A 197 9.42 -8.41 -5.87
C MET A 197 10.06 -7.35 -4.97
N LEU A 198 11.35 -7.47 -4.64
CA LEU A 198 12.04 -6.49 -3.80
C LEU A 198 12.05 -5.11 -4.46
N ARG A 199 12.27 -5.05 -5.78
CA ARG A 199 12.18 -3.80 -6.56
C ARG A 199 10.77 -3.22 -6.54
N GLU A 200 9.74 -4.04 -6.69
CA GLU A 200 8.35 -3.59 -6.65
C GLU A 200 7.99 -2.96 -5.29
N TYR A 201 8.44 -3.59 -4.20
CA TYR A 201 8.32 -3.05 -2.84
C TYR A 201 9.02 -1.69 -2.68
N GLU A 202 10.22 -1.52 -3.25
CA GLU A 202 10.98 -0.26 -3.20
C GLU A 202 10.35 0.85 -4.04
N GLN A 203 9.80 0.52 -5.21
CA GLN A 203 9.06 1.45 -6.05
C GLN A 203 7.79 1.94 -5.35
N VAL A 204 7.07 1.04 -4.67
CA VAL A 204 5.91 1.42 -3.86
C VAL A 204 6.32 2.28 -2.66
N ARG A 205 7.42 1.93 -1.98
CA ARG A 205 7.98 2.73 -0.89
C ARG A 205 8.23 4.16 -1.32
N ASP A 206 8.95 4.38 -2.42
CA ASP A 206 9.33 5.71 -2.88
C ASP A 206 8.10 6.57 -3.22
N PHE A 207 7.07 5.97 -3.80
CA PHE A 207 5.81 6.66 -4.08
C PHE A 207 5.09 7.06 -2.79
N ILE A 208 5.05 6.20 -1.77
CA ILE A 208 4.45 6.56 -0.47
C ILE A 208 5.27 7.63 0.25
N ILE A 209 6.61 7.56 0.18
CA ILE A 209 7.49 8.60 0.74
C ILE A 209 7.21 9.96 0.11
N LEU A 210 6.92 10.02 -1.21
CA LEU A 210 6.58 11.26 -1.89
C LEU A 210 5.40 11.98 -1.21
N HIS A 211 4.38 11.24 -0.77
CA HIS A 211 3.22 11.84 -0.10
C HIS A 211 3.55 12.53 1.22
N TYR A 212 4.56 12.04 1.92
CA TYR A 212 5.04 12.64 3.16
C TYR A 212 6.04 13.78 2.91
N HIS A 213 6.96 13.56 1.98
CA HIS A 213 8.11 14.44 1.78
C HIS A 213 7.77 15.70 0.99
N ALA A 214 6.99 15.58 -0.09
CA ALA A 214 6.63 16.70 -0.94
C ALA A 214 5.45 17.47 -0.33
N THR A 215 5.67 18.17 0.78
CA THR A 215 4.62 18.89 1.51
C THR A 215 5.05 20.29 1.87
N GLU A 216 4.11 21.24 1.83
CA GLU A 216 4.30 22.62 2.33
C GLU A 216 3.95 22.72 3.83
N ARG A 217 3.47 21.63 4.44
CA ARG A 217 3.04 21.60 5.83
C ARG A 217 4.19 21.84 6.80
N SER A 218 3.95 22.72 7.75
CA SER A 218 4.88 23.08 8.81
C SER A 218 4.24 23.25 10.18
N ASP A 219 3.00 22.80 10.28
CA ASP A 219 2.12 23.01 11.41
C ASP A 219 2.29 21.98 12.54
N SER A 220 3.14 20.97 12.36
CA SER A 220 3.44 19.99 13.41
C SER A 220 4.87 19.44 13.34
N PRO A 221 5.42 18.92 14.46
CA PRO A 221 6.73 18.24 14.46
C PRO A 221 6.78 17.06 13.49
N PHE A 222 5.65 16.36 13.30
CA PHE A 222 5.54 15.26 12.36
C PHE A 222 5.77 15.72 10.91
N TRP A 223 5.06 16.78 10.48
CA TRP A 223 5.21 17.30 9.11
C TRP A 223 6.53 18.02 8.89
N ASP A 224 7.09 18.64 9.94
CA ASP A 224 8.45 19.18 9.90
C ASP A 224 9.49 18.09 9.67
N HIS A 225 9.37 16.96 10.37
CA HIS A 225 10.21 15.80 10.12
C HIS A 225 10.05 15.25 8.70
N CYS A 226 8.82 15.00 8.25
CA CYS A 226 8.56 14.43 6.92
C CYS A 226 9.08 15.31 5.77
N ARG A 227 8.94 16.64 5.84
CA ARG A 227 9.42 17.54 4.78
C ARG A 227 10.94 17.70 4.77
N THR A 228 11.62 17.46 5.89
CA THR A 228 13.08 17.68 6.04
C THR A 228 13.92 16.41 6.07
N MET A 229 13.29 15.23 6.17
CA MET A 229 14.00 13.96 6.15
C MET A 229 14.76 13.75 4.84
N THR A 230 15.88 13.03 4.91
CA THR A 230 16.52 12.49 3.70
C THR A 230 15.61 11.43 3.08
N VAL A 231 15.65 11.30 1.75
CA VAL A 231 14.86 10.31 1.02
C VAL A 231 15.77 9.42 0.16
N PRO A 232 15.30 8.25 -0.28
CA PRO A 232 16.08 7.35 -1.13
C PRO A 232 16.59 8.03 -2.42
N GLU A 233 17.77 7.63 -2.87
CA GLU A 233 18.38 8.16 -4.11
C GLU A 233 17.47 7.96 -5.34
N SER A 234 16.75 6.83 -5.40
CA SER A 234 15.77 6.52 -6.43
C SER A 234 14.63 7.55 -6.50
N LEU A 235 14.13 8.01 -5.34
CA LEU A 235 13.12 9.07 -5.29
C LEU A 235 13.73 10.43 -5.68
N LEU A 236 14.94 10.75 -5.19
CA LEU A 236 15.65 11.98 -5.57
C LEU A 236 15.87 12.06 -7.08
N ALA A 237 16.24 10.96 -7.73
CA ALA A 237 16.44 10.90 -9.18
C ALA A 237 15.14 11.23 -9.94
N LYS A 238 14.00 10.66 -9.52
CA LYS A 238 12.69 10.99 -10.09
C LYS A 238 12.30 12.45 -9.88
N LEU A 239 12.51 12.98 -8.67
CA LEU A 239 12.26 14.39 -8.36
C LEU A 239 13.15 15.33 -9.17
N GLY A 240 14.42 14.97 -9.41
CA GLY A 240 15.35 15.75 -10.23
C GLY A 240 14.95 15.80 -11.72
N LEU A 241 14.41 14.71 -12.27
CA LEU A 241 13.87 14.69 -13.63
C LEU A 241 12.58 15.52 -13.75
N TRP A 242 11.75 15.48 -12.71
CA TRP A 242 10.54 16.27 -12.62
C TRP A 242 10.86 17.77 -12.54
N SER A 243 11.68 18.19 -11.57
CA SER A 243 11.93 19.60 -11.25
C SER A 243 12.43 20.39 -12.46
N GLY A 244 13.31 19.81 -13.28
CA GLY A 244 13.85 20.52 -14.44
C GLY A 244 12.84 20.71 -15.58
N ARG A 245 12.18 19.63 -16.03
CA ARG A 245 11.42 19.61 -17.30
C ARG A 245 10.13 18.79 -17.27
N ALA A 246 9.54 18.59 -16.10
CA ALA A 246 8.30 17.84 -15.91
C ALA A 246 8.37 16.39 -16.44
N ARG A 247 9.55 15.75 -16.38
CA ARG A 247 9.74 14.40 -16.92
C ARG A 247 9.47 13.35 -15.87
N VAL A 248 8.63 12.39 -16.23
CA VAL A 248 8.40 11.16 -15.45
C VAL A 248 8.56 9.98 -16.38
N PHE A 249 9.42 9.04 -15.99
CA PHE A 249 9.59 7.77 -16.71
C PHE A 249 9.10 6.63 -15.83
N ARG A 250 8.38 5.72 -16.47
CA ARG A 250 7.98 4.45 -15.86
C ARG A 250 9.12 3.46 -15.99
N GLU A 251 9.59 2.95 -14.87
CA GLU A 251 10.54 1.85 -14.87
C GLU A 251 9.84 0.50 -15.06
N GLN A 252 10.60 -0.51 -15.50
CA GLN A 252 10.06 -1.85 -15.68
C GLN A 252 9.50 -2.39 -14.36
N GLY A 253 8.26 -2.87 -14.39
CA GLY A 253 7.59 -3.45 -13.22
C GLY A 253 6.93 -2.43 -12.28
N GLU A 254 7.02 -1.12 -12.55
CA GLU A 254 6.37 -0.13 -11.69
C GLU A 254 4.85 -0.23 -11.70
N LEU A 255 4.28 -0.28 -10.49
CA LEU A 255 2.84 -0.17 -10.26
C LEU A 255 2.30 1.19 -10.72
N PHE A 256 2.93 2.28 -10.28
CA PHE A 256 2.46 3.64 -10.53
C PHE A 256 2.86 4.10 -11.93
N THR A 257 1.88 4.63 -12.68
CA THR A 257 2.08 5.15 -14.03
C THR A 257 2.64 6.58 -13.99
N PRO A 258 3.16 7.11 -15.10
CA PRO A 258 3.53 8.52 -15.18
C PRO A 258 2.39 9.46 -14.75
N ASP A 259 1.14 9.13 -15.09
CA ASP A 259 -0.03 9.92 -14.70
C ASP A 259 -0.21 10.00 -13.18
N SER A 260 0.09 8.90 -12.47
CA SER A 260 0.02 8.84 -11.00
C SER A 260 1.03 9.80 -10.36
N TRP A 261 2.29 9.75 -10.82
CA TRP A 261 3.34 10.67 -10.37
C TRP A 261 2.99 12.12 -10.69
N ILE A 262 2.56 12.42 -11.92
CA ILE A 262 2.18 13.78 -12.34
C ILE A 262 1.05 14.32 -11.45
N ALA A 263 0.01 13.50 -11.20
CA ALA A 263 -1.13 13.89 -10.38
C ALA A 263 -0.71 14.20 -8.93
N VAL A 264 0.12 13.36 -8.32
CA VAL A 264 0.59 13.57 -6.93
C VAL A 264 1.54 14.76 -6.84
N LEU A 265 2.54 14.85 -7.74
CA LEU A 265 3.51 15.95 -7.75
C LEU A 265 2.80 17.30 -7.91
N LEU A 266 1.92 17.43 -8.91
CA LEU A 266 1.17 18.67 -9.11
C LEU A 266 0.16 18.93 -7.99
N GLY A 267 -0.52 17.89 -7.51
CA GLY A 267 -1.50 17.97 -6.42
C GLY A 267 -0.88 18.41 -5.10
N GLN A 268 0.38 18.06 -4.87
CA GLN A 268 1.17 18.45 -3.70
C GLN A 268 2.01 19.72 -3.92
N GLY A 269 1.73 20.48 -4.98
CA GLY A 269 2.37 21.77 -5.21
C GLY A 269 3.79 21.71 -5.80
N VAL A 270 4.32 20.52 -6.10
CA VAL A 270 5.65 20.38 -6.73
C VAL A 270 5.56 20.82 -8.19
N ARG A 271 5.88 22.09 -8.44
CA ARG A 271 5.91 22.67 -9.79
C ARG A 271 7.29 22.47 -10.41
N PRO A 272 7.36 22.00 -11.67
CA PRO A 272 8.62 21.97 -12.39
C PRO A 272 9.01 23.40 -12.82
N ASP A 273 10.31 23.66 -12.88
CA ASP A 273 10.89 24.94 -13.34
C ASP A 273 10.53 25.22 -14.81
N SER A 274 10.35 24.15 -15.59
CA SER A 274 10.01 24.23 -17.00
C SER A 274 9.24 22.99 -17.48
N PHE A 275 8.83 23.04 -18.75
CA PHE A 275 8.15 21.96 -19.45
C PHE A 275 9.08 21.35 -20.52
N ASP A 276 8.66 20.25 -21.15
CA ASP A 276 9.45 19.66 -22.22
C ASP A 276 9.54 20.61 -23.44
N PRO A 277 10.73 20.95 -23.96
CA PRO A 277 10.87 21.91 -25.06
C PRO A 277 10.12 21.54 -26.33
N LEU A 278 9.77 20.26 -26.52
CA LEU A 278 8.94 19.84 -27.66
C LEU A 278 7.59 20.56 -27.67
N THR A 279 7.06 20.97 -26.50
CA THR A 279 5.81 21.73 -26.44
C THR A 279 5.94 23.18 -26.91
N ALA A 280 7.16 23.73 -26.99
CA ALA A 280 7.38 25.09 -27.49
C ALA A 280 7.09 25.24 -28.99
N GLY A 281 7.04 24.13 -29.73
CA GLY A 281 6.64 24.12 -31.14
C GLY A 281 5.13 24.22 -31.37
N LEU A 282 4.31 24.13 -30.31
CA LEU A 282 2.85 24.14 -30.41
C LEU A 282 2.30 25.57 -30.18
N PRO A 283 1.48 26.12 -31.09
CA PRO A 283 0.85 27.43 -30.88
C PRO A 283 -0.02 27.44 -29.61
N PRO A 284 0.13 28.40 -28.68
CA PRO A 284 -0.63 28.43 -27.43
C PRO A 284 -2.15 28.42 -27.61
N SER A 285 -2.67 29.07 -28.66
CA SER A 285 -4.09 29.08 -29.00
C SER A 285 -4.60 27.70 -29.42
N GLU A 286 -3.78 26.92 -30.11
CA GLU A 286 -4.10 25.55 -30.52
C GLU A 286 -4.12 24.61 -29.31
N THR A 287 -3.11 24.70 -28.45
CA THR A 287 -3.04 23.95 -27.19
C THR A 287 -4.24 24.26 -26.29
N ALA A 288 -4.59 25.54 -26.11
CA ALA A 288 -5.74 25.95 -25.31
C ALA A 288 -7.06 25.38 -25.86
N ARG A 289 -7.25 25.43 -27.18
CA ARG A 289 -8.41 24.85 -27.85
C ARG A 289 -8.47 23.33 -27.66
N PHE A 290 -7.35 22.64 -27.79
CA PHE A 290 -7.26 21.19 -27.57
C PHE A 290 -7.63 20.81 -26.14
N MET A 291 -7.08 21.52 -25.14
CA MET A 291 -7.40 21.29 -23.73
C MET A 291 -8.87 21.58 -23.40
N ALA A 292 -9.44 22.63 -23.99
CA ALA A 292 -10.86 22.94 -23.84
C ALA A 292 -11.75 21.83 -24.45
N HIS A 293 -11.35 21.28 -25.59
CA HIS A 293 -12.06 20.16 -26.22
C HIS A 293 -12.00 18.89 -25.36
N ILE A 294 -10.83 18.55 -24.79
CA ILE A 294 -10.71 17.41 -23.86
C ILE A 294 -11.63 17.61 -22.65
N ARG A 295 -11.64 18.82 -22.06
CA ARG A 295 -12.52 19.13 -20.92
C ARG A 295 -13.99 18.91 -21.26
N ASP A 296 -14.46 19.46 -22.38
CA ASP A 296 -15.85 19.30 -22.83
C ASP A 296 -16.21 17.83 -23.08
N MET A 297 -15.29 17.04 -23.64
CA MET A 297 -15.48 15.60 -23.83
C MET A 297 -15.60 14.86 -22.49
N ILE A 298 -14.75 15.17 -21.51
CA ILE A 298 -14.80 14.57 -20.17
C ILE A 298 -16.11 14.94 -19.48
N ASP A 299 -16.51 16.22 -19.50
CA ASP A 299 -17.74 16.71 -18.86
C ASP A 299 -18.99 16.04 -19.46
N LYS A 300 -19.07 15.95 -20.79
CA LYS A 300 -20.17 15.24 -21.48
C LYS A 300 -20.22 13.76 -21.14
N THR A 301 -19.05 13.11 -21.09
CA THR A 301 -18.96 11.69 -20.75
C THR A 301 -19.41 11.45 -19.32
N ALA A 302 -18.91 12.25 -18.37
CA ALA A 302 -19.27 12.15 -16.96
C ALA A 302 -20.77 12.40 -16.73
N ALA A 303 -21.35 13.41 -17.39
CA ALA A 303 -22.78 13.71 -17.30
C ALA A 303 -23.69 12.60 -17.86
N ALA A 304 -23.17 11.78 -18.77
CA ALA A 304 -23.90 10.65 -19.34
C ALA A 304 -23.81 9.36 -18.50
N MET A 305 -22.93 9.31 -17.48
CA MET A 305 -22.77 8.13 -16.62
C MET A 305 -23.83 8.10 -15.51
N PRO A 306 -24.28 6.91 -15.08
CA PRO A 306 -25.15 6.79 -13.92
C PRO A 306 -24.42 7.21 -12.64
N MET A 307 -25.19 7.64 -11.63
CA MET A 307 -24.64 7.84 -10.29
C MET A 307 -24.18 6.51 -9.69
N HIS A 308 -23.17 6.57 -8.84
CA HIS A 308 -22.54 5.37 -8.25
C HIS A 308 -23.55 4.47 -7.53
N GLU A 309 -24.49 5.05 -6.78
CA GLU A 309 -25.54 4.31 -6.07
C GLU A 309 -26.49 3.59 -7.03
N ASP A 310 -26.90 4.26 -8.10
CA ASP A 310 -27.80 3.69 -9.12
C ASP A 310 -27.15 2.50 -9.83
N PHE A 311 -25.86 2.64 -10.19
CA PHE A 311 -25.10 1.56 -10.82
C PHE A 311 -24.99 0.33 -9.89
N ILE A 312 -24.67 0.53 -8.61
CA ILE A 312 -24.61 -0.57 -7.62
C ILE A 312 -25.97 -1.25 -7.49
N ALA A 313 -27.04 -0.46 -7.35
CA ALA A 313 -28.39 -0.99 -7.17
C ALA A 313 -28.81 -1.90 -8.34
N GLN A 314 -28.40 -1.57 -9.56
CA GLN A 314 -28.74 -2.33 -10.76
C GLN A 314 -27.84 -3.55 -11.01
N HIS A 315 -26.56 -3.48 -10.65
CA HIS A 315 -25.59 -4.47 -11.10
C HIS A 315 -24.99 -5.36 -10.01
N CYS A 316 -24.85 -4.86 -8.78
CA CYS A 316 -24.06 -5.56 -7.75
C CYS A 316 -24.51 -5.28 -6.32
N ALA A 317 -25.81 -5.04 -6.11
CA ALA A 317 -26.38 -4.81 -4.79
C ALA A 317 -26.08 -5.99 -3.84
N ALA A 318 -25.30 -5.71 -2.80
CA ALA A 318 -24.94 -6.67 -1.78
C ALA A 318 -26.15 -6.89 -0.86
N PRO A 319 -26.45 -8.14 -0.46
CA PRO A 319 -27.52 -8.41 0.50
C PRO A 319 -27.35 -7.57 1.76
N SER A 320 -28.43 -6.96 2.26
CA SER A 320 -28.41 -6.29 3.55
C SER A 320 -28.01 -7.30 4.61
N ARG A 321 -26.98 -7.01 5.42
CA ARG A 321 -26.69 -7.82 6.60
C ARG A 321 -27.92 -7.71 7.52
N ARG A 322 -28.73 -8.77 7.61
CA ARG A 322 -29.69 -8.89 8.72
C ARG A 322 -28.88 -8.77 10.00
N SER A 323 -29.29 -7.87 10.89
CA SER A 323 -28.77 -7.84 12.26
C SER A 323 -29.01 -9.23 12.85
N ALA A 324 -27.92 -9.96 13.09
CA ALA A 324 -27.94 -11.11 13.98
C ALA A 324 -27.94 -10.59 15.42
#